data_AF-A0A9N8MKD4-F1
#
_entry.id   AF-A0A9N8MKD4-F1
#
_cell.length_a   1.000
_cell.length_b   1.000
_cell.length_c   1.000
_cell.angle_alpha   90.00
_cell.angle_beta   90.00
_cell.angle_gamma   90.00
#
_symmetry.space_group_name_H-M   'P 1'
#
loop_
_entity.id
_entity.type
_entity.pdbx_description
1 polymer ?
#
loop_
_entity_poly.entity_id
_entity_poly.type
_entity_poly.pdbx_seq_one_letter_code
_entity_poly.pdbx_strand_id
1 'polypeptide(L)'
;MKIFLFLLFPFFTFYAQTNNFPLKDKDFSRIILNEKLGFEGEILDGKIEVIFVEVIKDSRKTENYSVKGTYTVNGKTLTCSGKLTFNHVFNVKDQPDQMLVFGDFYLNGTQPDIDDGIFKGKFRIQTTKELNSVNKSSNTTFKGVFENFESGKKVDFWFANFYHSDISKVIFK
;
A
#
# COMPACT_ATOMS: atom_id res chain seq x y z
N MET A 1 21.31 23.30 60.68
CA MET A 1 21.79 23.12 59.29
C MET A 1 20.61 22.67 58.44
N LYS A 2 20.12 23.50 57.51
CA LYS A 2 18.99 23.16 56.63
C LYS A 2 19.53 22.58 55.33
N ILE A 3 19.29 21.30 55.08
CA ILE A 3 19.68 20.63 53.84
C ILE A 3 18.51 20.76 52.86
N PHE A 4 18.71 21.52 51.79
CA PHE A 4 17.78 21.59 50.66
C PHE A 4 17.99 20.35 49.79
N LEU A 5 16.98 19.48 49.74
CA LEU A 5 16.95 18.32 48.86
C LEU A 5 16.53 18.79 47.45
N PHE A 6 17.49 18.93 46.53
CA PHE A 6 17.20 19.16 45.12
C PHE A 6 16.79 17.84 44.47
N LEU A 7 15.49 17.68 44.18
CA LEU A 7 14.95 16.62 43.33
C LEU A 7 15.39 16.88 41.89
N LEU A 8 16.39 16.12 41.43
CA LEU A 8 16.74 16.03 40.02
C LEU A 8 15.64 15.22 39.31
N PHE A 9 14.72 15.93 38.64
CA PHE A 9 13.84 15.30 37.66
C PHE A 9 14.69 14.89 36.45
N PRO A 10 14.73 13.61 36.05
CA PRO A 10 15.26 13.26 34.75
C PRO A 10 14.29 13.85 33.72
N PHE A 11 14.74 14.86 32.99
CA PHE A 11 14.11 15.27 31.76
C PHE A 11 14.15 14.06 30.82
N PHE A 12 13.07 13.29 30.80
CA PHE A 12 12.79 12.39 29.70
C PHE A 12 12.68 13.28 28.47
N THR A 13 13.77 13.37 27.70
CA THR A 13 13.74 13.87 26.34
C THR A 13 12.91 12.88 25.54
N PHE A 14 11.58 13.07 25.55
CA PHE A 14 10.74 12.55 24.50
C PHE A 14 11.26 13.19 23.22
N TYR A 15 12.06 12.43 22.47
CA TYR A 15 12.19 12.67 21.04
C TYR A 15 10.75 12.64 20.51
N ALA A 16 10.17 13.82 20.30
CA ALA A 16 8.99 13.97 19.48
C ALA A 16 9.40 13.45 18.10
N GLN A 17 9.11 12.17 17.86
CA GLN A 17 9.19 11.58 16.54
C GLN A 17 8.34 12.50 15.67
N THR A 18 8.99 13.26 14.79
CA THR A 18 8.29 14.19 13.92
C THR A 18 7.19 13.40 13.22
N ASN A 19 5.95 13.89 13.23
CA ASN A 19 4.75 13.26 12.65
C ASN A 19 4.83 13.09 11.12
N ASN A 20 6.03 13.14 10.54
CA ASN A 20 6.28 13.07 9.12
C ASN A 20 6.55 11.62 8.73
N PHE A 21 5.94 11.20 7.62
CA PHE A 21 6.19 9.89 7.04
C PHE A 21 7.71 9.66 6.84
N PRO A 22 8.29 8.58 7.39
CA PRO A 22 9.74 8.41 7.50
C PRO A 22 10.46 8.28 6.15
N LEU A 23 9.75 8.03 5.06
CA LEU A 23 10.30 7.87 3.71
C LEU A 23 9.81 8.97 2.75
N LYS A 24 9.59 10.19 3.26
CA LYS A 24 9.17 11.36 2.47
C LYS A 24 10.05 11.67 1.25
N ASP A 25 11.34 11.36 1.30
CA ASP A 25 12.31 11.64 0.22
C ASP A 25 12.45 10.47 -0.77
N LYS A 26 11.77 9.34 -0.51
CA LYS A 26 11.76 8.15 -1.35
C LYS A 26 10.58 8.19 -2.32
N ASP A 27 10.71 7.59 -3.50
CA ASP A 27 9.63 7.47 -4.47
C ASP A 27 9.31 6.02 -4.81
N PHE A 28 8.12 5.56 -4.41
CA PHE A 28 7.60 4.22 -4.66
C PHE A 28 6.89 4.07 -6.00
N SER A 29 6.78 5.14 -6.81
CA SER A 29 5.97 5.14 -8.03
C SER A 29 6.32 3.98 -8.98
N ARG A 30 7.62 3.67 -9.14
CA ARG A 30 8.06 2.57 -10.01
C ARG A 30 7.67 1.18 -9.49
N ILE A 31 7.70 0.98 -8.17
CA ILE A 31 7.25 -0.27 -7.53
C ILE A 31 5.75 -0.46 -7.75
N ILE A 32 4.96 0.61 -7.60
CA ILE A 32 3.50 0.58 -7.81
C ILE A 32 3.16 0.35 -9.30
N LEU A 33 3.89 1.00 -10.21
CA LEU A 33 3.73 0.77 -11.66
C LEU A 33 4.04 -0.68 -12.04
N ASN A 34 4.93 -1.35 -11.28
CA ASN A 34 5.34 -2.73 -11.49
C ASN A 34 5.71 -3.03 -12.95
N GLU A 35 6.49 -2.14 -13.58
CA GLU A 35 6.87 -2.19 -15.00
C GLU A 35 5.70 -2.47 -15.98
N LYS A 36 4.45 -2.18 -15.59
CA LYS A 36 3.20 -2.54 -16.29
C LYS A 36 2.96 -4.05 -16.44
N LEU A 37 3.72 -4.91 -15.74
CA LEU A 37 3.50 -6.35 -15.68
C LEU A 37 2.16 -6.69 -15.00
N GLY A 38 1.65 -5.78 -14.17
CA GLY A 38 0.37 -5.91 -13.49
C GLY A 38 0.43 -6.69 -12.19
N PHE A 39 -0.74 -6.94 -11.62
CA PHE A 39 -0.96 -7.65 -10.37
C PHE A 39 -2.08 -8.67 -10.62
N GLU A 40 -1.97 -9.84 -10.01
CA GLU A 40 -2.95 -10.91 -10.13
C GLU A 40 -3.50 -11.29 -8.75
N GLY A 41 -4.76 -11.69 -8.68
CA GLY A 41 -5.36 -12.22 -7.46
C GLY A 41 -6.81 -12.64 -7.64
N GLU A 42 -7.62 -12.49 -6.59
CA GLU A 42 -8.98 -13.03 -6.52
C GLU A 42 -10.01 -12.02 -6.00
N ILE A 43 -11.23 -12.10 -6.54
CA ILE A 43 -12.45 -11.38 -6.11
C ILE A 43 -13.69 -12.20 -6.49
N LEU A 44 -14.70 -12.29 -5.62
CA LEU A 44 -15.98 -12.97 -5.92
C LEU A 44 -15.79 -14.42 -6.46
N ASP A 45 -14.85 -15.18 -5.91
CA ASP A 45 -14.44 -16.52 -6.38
C ASP A 45 -13.90 -16.57 -7.82
N GLY A 46 -13.64 -15.41 -8.43
CA GLY A 46 -13.04 -15.23 -9.74
C GLY A 46 -11.66 -14.60 -9.66
N LYS A 47 -10.99 -14.51 -10.83
CA LYS A 47 -9.68 -13.85 -10.95
C LYS A 47 -9.83 -12.35 -11.15
N ILE A 48 -8.92 -11.59 -10.57
CA ILE A 48 -8.71 -10.18 -10.86
C ILE A 48 -7.29 -9.94 -11.34
N GLU A 49 -7.16 -9.18 -12.41
CA GLU A 49 -5.89 -8.66 -12.91
C GLU A 49 -5.93 -7.14 -12.81
N VAL A 50 -4.87 -6.49 -12.34
CA VAL A 50 -4.79 -5.03 -12.15
C VAL A 50 -3.51 -4.49 -12.77
N ILE A 51 -3.59 -3.43 -13.58
CA ILE A 51 -2.43 -2.78 -14.17
C ILE A 51 -2.50 -1.29 -13.88
N PHE A 52 -1.55 -0.75 -13.12
CA PHE A 52 -1.41 0.71 -12.97
C PHE A 52 -0.63 1.28 -14.16
N VAL A 53 -1.20 2.31 -14.78
CA VAL A 53 -0.61 2.98 -15.96
C VAL A 53 -0.04 4.35 -15.61
N GLU A 54 -0.50 4.95 -14.52
CA GLU A 54 -0.08 6.25 -14.04
C GLU A 54 0.01 6.21 -12.51
N VAL A 55 1.14 6.65 -11.96
CA VAL A 55 1.37 6.79 -10.51
C VAL A 55 2.11 8.10 -10.28
N ILE A 56 1.48 9.03 -9.56
CA ILE A 56 2.01 10.37 -9.31
C ILE A 56 2.06 10.60 -7.81
N LYS A 57 3.27 10.80 -7.29
CA LYS A 57 3.50 11.22 -5.90
C LYS A 57 3.05 12.67 -5.68
N ASP A 58 2.32 12.94 -4.60
CA ASP A 58 1.95 14.28 -4.19
C ASP A 58 3.17 15.02 -3.59
N SER A 59 3.51 16.18 -4.17
CA SER A 59 4.65 16.99 -3.74
C SER A 59 4.44 17.72 -2.41
N ARG A 60 3.19 17.92 -2.00
CA ARG A 60 2.82 18.58 -0.73
C ARG A 60 2.60 17.59 0.39
N LYS A 61 2.15 16.38 0.06
CA LYS A 61 1.92 15.29 1.00
C LYS A 61 2.60 14.03 0.50
N THR A 62 3.89 13.92 0.77
CA THR A 62 4.80 12.90 0.19
C THR A 62 4.41 11.45 0.46
N GLU A 63 3.54 11.21 1.42
CA GLU A 63 2.93 9.92 1.72
C GLU A 63 1.77 9.55 0.78
N ASN A 64 1.28 10.48 -0.03
CA ASN A 64 0.13 10.31 -0.90
C ASN A 64 0.53 10.14 -2.36
N TYR A 65 -0.17 9.24 -3.04
CA TYR A 65 0.04 8.95 -4.45
C TYR A 65 -1.32 8.91 -5.15
N SER A 66 -1.44 9.62 -6.27
CA SER A 66 -2.56 9.46 -7.21
C SER A 66 -2.22 8.33 -8.17
N VAL A 67 -3.18 7.44 -8.42
CA VAL A 67 -2.99 6.30 -9.32
C VAL A 67 -4.12 6.19 -10.32
N LYS A 68 -3.80 5.74 -11.53
CA LYS A 68 -4.76 5.30 -12.54
C LYS A 68 -4.31 3.99 -13.14
N GLY A 69 -5.28 3.17 -13.51
CA GLY A 69 -5.02 1.84 -14.03
C GLY A 69 -6.23 1.23 -14.70
N THR A 70 -6.08 -0.04 -15.04
CA THR A 70 -7.17 -0.91 -15.42
C THR A 70 -7.25 -2.10 -14.48
N TYR A 71 -8.42 -2.69 -14.37
CA TYR A 71 -8.61 -3.99 -13.74
C TYR A 71 -9.51 -4.85 -14.62
N THR A 72 -9.21 -6.15 -14.67
CA THR A 72 -9.97 -7.16 -15.41
C THR A 72 -10.56 -8.15 -14.42
N VAL A 73 -11.88 -8.30 -14.43
CA VAL A 73 -12.61 -9.31 -13.63
C VAL A 73 -13.52 -10.08 -14.56
N ASN A 74 -13.45 -11.41 -14.52
CA ASN A 74 -14.27 -12.29 -15.37
C ASN A 74 -14.24 -11.91 -16.86
N GLY A 75 -13.07 -11.50 -17.37
CA GLY A 75 -12.85 -11.11 -18.77
C GLY A 75 -13.34 -9.71 -19.15
N LYS A 76 -13.93 -8.94 -18.22
CA LYS A 76 -14.30 -7.54 -18.43
C LYS A 76 -13.20 -6.63 -17.89
N THR A 77 -12.61 -5.80 -18.77
CA THR A 77 -11.56 -4.84 -18.42
C THR A 77 -12.10 -3.43 -18.30
N LEU A 78 -11.71 -2.76 -17.22
CA LEU A 78 -12.32 -1.54 -16.72
C LEU A 78 -11.25 -0.59 -16.21
N THR A 79 -11.56 0.70 -16.14
CA THR A 79 -10.63 1.69 -15.57
C THR A 79 -10.83 1.83 -14.07
N CYS A 80 -9.73 2.01 -13.35
CA CYS A 80 -9.74 2.43 -11.96
C CYS A 80 -8.85 3.65 -11.75
N SER A 81 -9.24 4.50 -10.80
CA SER A 81 -8.41 5.63 -10.38
C SER A 81 -8.63 5.95 -8.90
N GLY A 82 -7.61 6.49 -8.25
CA GLY A 82 -7.76 6.86 -6.85
C GLY A 82 -6.44 7.18 -6.18
N LYS A 83 -6.34 6.82 -4.91
CA LYS A 83 -5.27 7.26 -4.02
C LYS A 83 -4.65 6.10 -3.24
N LEU A 84 -3.33 6.10 -3.13
CA LEU A 84 -2.58 5.33 -2.14
C LEU A 84 -2.03 6.28 -1.07
N THR A 85 -2.06 5.86 0.19
CA THR A 85 -1.54 6.62 1.33
C THR A 85 -0.60 5.73 2.14
N PHE A 86 0.65 6.10 2.24
CA PHE A 86 1.70 5.36 2.93
C PHE A 86 1.73 5.75 4.42
N ASN A 87 1.71 4.76 5.31
CA ASN A 87 1.51 5.01 6.75
C ASN A 87 2.70 4.58 7.60
N HIS A 88 3.20 3.37 7.39
CA HIS A 88 4.17 2.75 8.31
C HIS A 88 5.31 2.09 7.57
N VAL A 89 6.46 2.02 8.23
CA VAL A 89 7.67 1.39 7.74
C VAL A 89 8.30 0.58 8.87
N PHE A 90 8.67 -0.65 8.56
CA PHE A 90 9.31 -1.57 9.49
C PHE A 90 10.56 -2.19 8.85
N ASN A 91 11.56 -2.46 9.67
CA ASN A 91 12.68 -3.31 9.25
C ASN A 91 12.23 -4.77 9.22
N VAL A 92 12.78 -5.56 8.29
CA VAL A 92 12.56 -7.01 8.28
C VAL A 92 13.56 -7.65 9.24
N LYS A 93 13.06 -8.52 10.14
CA LYS A 93 13.91 -9.27 11.05
C LYS A 93 14.88 -10.15 10.25
N ASP A 94 16.15 -10.18 10.65
CA ASP A 94 17.20 -10.99 10.04
C ASP A 94 17.51 -10.65 8.56
N GLN A 95 16.96 -9.54 8.04
CA GLN A 95 17.22 -9.02 6.68
C GLN A 95 17.45 -7.49 6.74
N PRO A 96 18.66 -7.03 7.11
CA PRO A 96 18.93 -5.62 7.39
C PRO A 96 18.76 -4.71 6.17
N ASP A 97 18.90 -5.24 4.96
CA ASP A 97 18.77 -4.48 3.71
C ASP A 97 17.32 -4.38 3.22
N GLN A 98 16.40 -5.11 3.85
CA GLN A 98 15.00 -5.17 3.49
C GLN A 98 14.14 -4.30 4.42
N MET A 99 13.03 -3.81 3.88
CA MET A 99 12.01 -3.08 4.63
C MET A 99 10.61 -3.49 4.20
N LEU A 100 9.68 -3.36 5.14
CA LEU A 100 8.25 -3.46 4.92
C LEU A 100 7.64 -2.07 4.98
N VAL A 101 6.83 -1.75 3.99
CA VAL A 101 6.10 -0.50 3.88
C VAL A 101 4.62 -0.82 3.80
N PHE A 102 3.81 -0.15 4.61
CA PHE A 102 2.38 -0.35 4.68
C PHE A 102 1.64 0.94 4.35
N GLY A 103 0.47 0.79 3.75
CA GLY A 103 -0.41 1.90 3.48
C GLY A 103 -1.87 1.48 3.26
N ASP A 104 -2.70 2.48 3.08
CA ASP A 104 -4.11 2.34 2.72
C ASP A 104 -4.32 2.74 1.25
N PHE A 105 -5.33 2.18 0.63
CA PHE A 105 -5.73 2.56 -0.72
C PHE A 105 -7.24 2.76 -0.83
N TYR A 106 -7.61 3.59 -1.80
CA TYR A 106 -8.99 3.85 -2.19
C TYR A 106 -9.01 4.10 -3.69
N LEU A 107 -9.65 3.21 -4.46
CA LEU A 107 -9.73 3.24 -5.92
C LEU A 107 -11.19 3.17 -6.34
N ASN A 108 -11.63 4.14 -7.13
CA ASN A 108 -12.92 4.10 -7.80
C ASN A 108 -12.78 3.26 -9.06
N GLY A 109 -13.50 2.16 -9.15
CA GLY A 109 -13.65 1.37 -10.36
C GLY A 109 -14.88 1.81 -11.12
N THR A 110 -14.74 2.04 -12.43
CA THR A 110 -15.86 2.36 -13.31
C THR A 110 -16.16 1.17 -14.21
N GLN A 111 -17.38 0.64 -14.16
CA GLN A 111 -17.81 -0.54 -14.93
C GLN A 111 -18.94 -0.12 -15.88
N PRO A 112 -18.73 0.01 -17.21
CA PRO A 112 -19.82 0.24 -18.11
C PRO A 112 -20.73 -1.00 -18.08
N ASP A 113 -22.01 -0.72 -17.89
CA ASP A 113 -23.14 -1.64 -18.03
C ASP A 113 -23.57 -2.48 -16.83
N ILE A 114 -22.99 -2.32 -15.62
CA ILE A 114 -23.51 -2.76 -14.28
C ILE A 114 -22.31 -2.69 -13.31
N ASP A 115 -22.49 -2.13 -12.10
CA ASP A 115 -21.55 -2.22 -10.96
C ASP A 115 -20.35 -1.25 -10.91
N ASP A 116 -20.59 0.08 -10.94
CA ASP A 116 -19.61 1.03 -10.40
C ASP A 116 -19.37 0.75 -8.90
N GLY A 117 -18.14 0.92 -8.44
CA GLY A 117 -17.80 0.64 -7.04
C GLY A 117 -16.46 1.14 -6.57
N ILE A 118 -16.17 0.90 -5.30
CA ILE A 118 -14.93 1.32 -4.64
C ILE A 118 -14.16 0.09 -4.18
N PHE A 119 -12.89 0.01 -4.58
CA PHE A 119 -11.90 -0.82 -3.93
C PHE A 119 -11.25 -0.02 -2.81
N LYS A 120 -11.35 -0.49 -1.56
CA LYS A 120 -10.67 0.12 -0.43
C LYS A 120 -10.01 -0.92 0.45
N GLY A 121 -8.86 -0.61 1.02
CA GLY A 121 -8.15 -1.57 1.85
C GLY A 121 -6.73 -1.16 2.19
N LYS A 122 -5.89 -2.16 2.40
CA LYS A 122 -4.48 -2.00 2.80
C LYS A 122 -3.55 -2.63 1.79
N PHE A 123 -2.38 -2.03 1.64
CA PHE A 123 -1.31 -2.61 0.84
C PHE A 123 -0.02 -2.75 1.65
N ARG A 124 0.80 -3.70 1.24
CA ARG A 124 2.14 -3.95 1.78
C ARG A 124 3.12 -4.05 0.63
N ILE A 125 4.27 -3.40 0.79
CA ILE A 125 5.44 -3.54 -0.07
C ILE A 125 6.58 -4.10 0.78
N GLN A 126 7.17 -5.20 0.35
CA GLN A 126 8.47 -5.65 0.83
C GLN A 126 9.51 -5.32 -0.25
N THR A 127 10.53 -4.55 0.09
CA THR A 127 11.54 -4.09 -0.87
C THR A 127 12.87 -3.82 -0.17
N THR A 128 13.95 -3.68 -0.95
CA THR A 128 15.24 -3.17 -0.46
C THR A 128 15.13 -1.72 0.02
N LYS A 129 15.94 -1.33 1.01
CA LYS A 129 16.07 0.06 1.49
C LYS A 129 16.69 0.98 0.42
N GLU A 130 17.51 0.40 -0.45
CA GLU A 130 18.06 1.04 -1.63
C GLU A 130 17.04 0.99 -2.78
N LEU A 131 16.19 2.00 -2.86
CA LEU A 131 15.16 2.11 -3.90
C LEU A 131 15.71 2.40 -5.31
N ASN A 132 17.03 2.54 -5.50
CA ASN A 132 17.60 2.77 -6.83
C ASN A 132 17.83 1.47 -7.62
N SER A 133 17.75 0.29 -6.98
CA SER A 133 17.89 -1.03 -7.60
C SER A 133 16.54 -1.64 -8.00
N VAL A 134 15.68 -0.84 -8.64
CA VAL A 134 14.22 -1.02 -8.77
C VAL A 134 13.75 -2.30 -9.47
N ASN A 135 14.57 -2.99 -10.26
CA ASN A 135 13.99 -3.84 -11.29
C ASN A 135 13.70 -5.32 -10.93
N LYS A 136 13.97 -5.83 -9.72
CA LYS A 136 13.82 -7.30 -9.50
C LYS A 136 13.30 -7.84 -8.16
N SER A 137 13.06 -7.05 -7.10
CA SER A 137 12.82 -7.65 -5.77
C SER A 137 11.77 -7.00 -4.88
N SER A 138 10.82 -6.22 -5.42
CA SER A 138 9.71 -5.72 -4.62
C SER A 138 8.49 -6.63 -4.70
N ASN A 139 8.07 -7.17 -3.56
CA ASN A 139 6.81 -7.90 -3.44
C ASN A 139 5.73 -6.97 -2.90
N THR A 140 4.69 -6.74 -3.70
CA THR A 140 3.61 -5.84 -3.38
C THR A 140 2.29 -6.61 -3.34
N THR A 141 1.51 -6.39 -2.29
CA THR A 141 0.22 -7.05 -2.06
C THR A 141 -0.82 -6.01 -1.66
N PHE A 142 -2.00 -6.08 -2.26
CA PHE A 142 -3.18 -5.31 -1.92
C PHE A 142 -4.25 -6.26 -1.40
N LYS A 143 -4.96 -5.86 -0.36
CA LYS A 143 -6.10 -6.60 0.19
C LYS A 143 -7.15 -5.64 0.70
N GLY A 144 -8.42 -5.92 0.47
CA GLY A 144 -9.48 -5.03 0.89
C GLY A 144 -10.87 -5.55 0.57
N VAL A 145 -11.79 -4.59 0.49
CA VAL A 145 -13.20 -4.80 0.18
C VAL A 145 -13.55 -3.98 -1.05
N PHE A 146 -14.17 -4.63 -2.04
CA PHE A 146 -14.90 -3.98 -3.12
C PHE A 146 -16.33 -3.73 -2.65
N GLU A 147 -16.77 -2.49 -2.72
CA GLU A 147 -18.12 -2.07 -2.39
C GLU A 147 -18.81 -1.56 -3.65
N ASN A 148 -19.86 -2.26 -4.04
CA ASN A 148 -20.69 -1.91 -5.18
C ASN A 148 -21.62 -0.74 -4.83
N PHE A 149 -21.69 0.29 -5.68
CA PHE A 149 -22.49 1.49 -5.40
C PHE A 149 -23.99 1.26 -5.53
N GLU A 150 -24.43 0.44 -6.49
CA GLU A 150 -25.85 0.24 -6.77
C GLU A 150 -26.52 -0.67 -5.73
N SER A 151 -25.87 -1.78 -5.39
CA SER A 151 -26.38 -2.81 -4.48
C SER A 151 -25.90 -2.65 -3.04
N GLY A 152 -24.85 -1.87 -2.79
CA GLY A 152 -24.18 -1.80 -1.49
C GLY A 152 -23.47 -3.10 -1.08
N LYS A 153 -23.43 -4.11 -1.95
CA LYS A 153 -22.80 -5.40 -1.67
C LYS A 153 -21.30 -5.23 -1.51
N LYS A 154 -20.76 -5.88 -0.47
CA LYS A 154 -19.33 -5.89 -0.14
C LYS A 154 -18.73 -7.25 -0.43
N VAL A 155 -17.54 -7.25 -1.03
CA VAL A 155 -16.80 -8.47 -1.34
C VAL A 155 -15.34 -8.27 -1.00
N ASP A 156 -14.76 -9.25 -0.32
CA ASP A 156 -13.32 -9.30 -0.11
C ASP A 156 -12.57 -9.57 -1.41
N PHE A 157 -11.39 -8.97 -1.53
CA PHE A 157 -10.47 -9.23 -2.63
C PHE A 157 -9.02 -9.12 -2.18
N TRP A 158 -8.13 -9.66 -3.01
CA TRP A 158 -6.69 -9.40 -2.91
C TRP A 158 -6.03 -9.48 -4.29
N PHE A 159 -4.89 -8.81 -4.46
CA PHE A 159 -4.02 -8.97 -5.64
C PHE A 159 -2.55 -8.66 -5.31
N ALA A 160 -1.62 -9.27 -6.03
CA ALA A 160 -0.18 -9.16 -5.79
C ALA A 160 0.64 -9.31 -7.09
N ASN A 161 1.92 -8.94 -7.06
CA ASN A 161 2.84 -9.12 -8.20
C ASN A 161 3.72 -10.39 -8.11
N PHE A 162 3.27 -11.42 -7.39
CA PHE A 162 3.99 -12.68 -7.22
C PHE A 162 3.05 -13.88 -7.12
N TYR A 163 3.49 -15.04 -7.63
CA TYR A 163 2.71 -16.28 -7.64
C TYR A 163 2.57 -16.91 -6.24
N HIS A 164 1.35 -17.35 -5.94
CA HIS A 164 0.91 -17.84 -4.64
C HIS A 164 1.25 -19.32 -4.39
N SER A 165 2.30 -19.57 -3.61
CA SER A 165 2.42 -20.79 -2.79
C SER A 165 2.40 -20.48 -1.28
N ASP A 166 2.19 -19.22 -0.90
CA ASP A 166 2.45 -18.75 0.47
C ASP A 166 1.41 -17.71 0.92
N ILE A 167 0.14 -18.13 1.00
CA ILE A 167 -1.02 -17.33 1.49
C ILE A 167 -0.76 -16.73 2.89
N SER A 168 0.17 -17.31 3.66
CA SER A 168 0.64 -16.78 4.95
C SER A 168 1.19 -15.34 4.85
N LYS A 169 1.68 -14.94 3.67
CA LYS A 169 2.18 -13.59 3.38
C LYS A 169 1.09 -12.60 2.94
N VAL A 170 -0.17 -13.02 2.82
CA VAL A 170 -1.32 -12.14 2.47
C VAL A 170 -2.07 -11.68 3.74
N ILE A 171 -1.65 -12.16 4.90
CA ILE A 171 -2.25 -11.83 6.19
C ILE A 171 -1.54 -10.61 6.77
N PHE A 172 -2.23 -9.47 6.73
CA PHE A 172 -1.91 -8.32 7.58
C PHE A 172 -2.37 -8.69 9.01
N LYS A 173 -1.46 -9.22 9.84
CA LYS A 173 -1.68 -9.26 11.30
C LYS A 173 -1.23 -7.94 11.90
#